data_AF-A0AAC8WKV7-F1
#
_entry.id   AF-A0AAC8WKV7-F1
#
_cell.length_a   1.000
_cell.length_b   1.000
_cell.length_c   1.000
_cell.angle_alpha   90.00
_cell.angle_beta   90.00
_cell.angle_gamma   90.00
#
_symmetry.space_group_name_H-M   'P 1'
#
loop_
_entity.id
_entity.type
_entity.pdbx_description
1 polymer ?
#
loop_
_entity_poly.entity_id
_entity_poly.type
_entity_poly.pdbx_seq_one_letter_code
_entity_poly.pdbx_strand_id
1 'polypeptide(L)' 'MSFTVEQCQAHLDAWLEADLAVSKGQSYTIGKRVLTRVNATEIAKNIRIWEDRLQQAKRRSSGPRTIQIIPR' A
#
# COMPACT_ATOMS: atom_id res chain seq x y z
N MET A 1 8.68 1.03 12.43
CA MET A 1 8.61 -0.25 11.69
C MET A 1 8.94 -0.01 10.23
N SER A 2 9.80 -0.82 9.61
CA SER A 2 10.03 -0.84 8.15
C SER A 2 9.14 -1.91 7.53
N PHE A 3 8.22 -1.52 6.65
CA PHE A 3 7.42 -2.45 5.86
C PHE A 3 8.17 -2.82 4.58
N THR A 4 8.07 -4.08 4.14
CA THR A 4 8.64 -4.49 2.85
C THR A 4 7.73 -4.03 1.70
N VAL A 5 8.30 -3.91 0.49
CA VAL A 5 7.53 -3.52 -0.70
C VAL A 5 6.38 -4.49 -0.95
N GLU A 6 6.63 -5.79 -0.80
CA GLU A 6 5.62 -6.85 -0.97
C GLU A 6 4.47 -6.73 0.03
N GLN A 7 4.76 -6.43 1.29
CA GLN A 7 3.73 -6.22 2.31
C GLN A 7 2.87 -4.98 1.98
N CYS A 8 3.49 -3.88 1.58
CA CYS A 8 2.75 -2.67 1.19
C CYS A 8 1.88 -2.93 -0.05
N GLN A 9 2.39 -3.70 -1.02
CA GLN A 9 1.67 -4.05 -2.25
C GLN A 9 0.44 -4.91 -1.95
N ALA A 10 0.59 -5.96 -1.12
CA ALA A 10 -0.52 -6.82 -0.72
C ALA A 10 -1.60 -6.05 0.05
N HIS A 11 -1.21 -5.12 0.93
CA HIS A 11 -2.17 -4.27 1.60
C HIS A 11 -2.90 -3.33 0.64
N LEU A 12 -2.17 -2.69 -0.29
CA LEU A 12 -2.75 -1.77 -1.26
C LEU A 12 -3.78 -2.48 -2.16
N ASP A 13 -3.48 -3.70 -2.60
CA ASP A 13 -4.38 -4.54 -3.38
C ASP A 13 -5.69 -4.85 -2.62
N ALA A 14 -5.59 -5.26 -1.36
CA ALA A 14 -6.76 -5.49 -0.51
C ALA A 14 -7.63 -4.22 -0.33
N TRP A 15 -7.01 -3.04 -0.26
CA TRP A 15 -7.75 -1.78 -0.18
C TRP A 15 -8.40 -1.38 -1.52
N LEU A 16 -7.81 -1.73 -2.66
CA LEU A 16 -8.42 -1.53 -3.98
C LEU A 16 -9.63 -2.45 -4.18
N GLU A 17 -9.53 -3.71 -3.77
CA GLU A 17 -10.69 -4.62 -3.77
C GLU A 17 -11.81 -4.10 -2.86
N ALA A 18 -11.45 -3.57 -1.70
CA ALA A 18 -12.41 -2.96 -0.79
C ALA A 18 -13.13 -1.76 -1.43
N ASP A 19 -12.39 -0.86 -2.10
CA ASP A 19 -12.97 0.27 -2.84
C ASP A 19 -13.98 -0.19 -3.89
N LEU A 20 -13.62 -1.24 -4.65
CA LEU A 20 -14.44 -1.81 -5.69
C LEU A 20 -15.70 -2.48 -5.12
N ALA A 21 -15.57 -3.27 -4.06
CA ALA A 21 -16.70 -3.88 -3.37
C ALA A 21 -17.66 -2.82 -2.78
N VAL A 22 -17.09 -1.80 -2.15
CA VAL A 22 -17.84 -0.70 -1.54
C VAL A 22 -18.55 0.16 -2.58
N SER A 23 -17.91 0.42 -3.71
CA SER A 23 -18.49 1.12 -4.87
C SER A 23 -19.67 0.32 -5.47
N LYS A 24 -19.57 -1.01 -5.49
CA LYS A 24 -20.67 -1.93 -5.84
C LYS A 24 -21.78 -2.03 -4.79
N GLY A 25 -21.64 -1.37 -3.63
CA GLY A 25 -22.60 -1.42 -2.53
C GLY A 25 -22.48 -2.67 -1.64
N GLN A 26 -21.39 -3.42 -1.78
CA GLN A 26 -21.10 -4.57 -0.93
C GLN A 26 -20.33 -4.12 0.32
N SER A 27 -20.66 -4.71 1.46
CA SER A 27 -19.87 -4.58 2.69
C SER A 27 -18.65 -5.47 2.62
N TYR A 28 -17.46 -4.90 2.79
CA TYR A 28 -16.18 -5.62 2.74
C TYR A 28 -15.51 -5.62 4.12
N THR A 29 -15.04 -6.77 4.60
CA THR A 29 -14.45 -6.89 5.94
C THR A 29 -12.94 -7.05 5.86
N ILE A 30 -12.20 -6.05 6.35
CA ILE A 30 -10.74 -6.10 6.51
C ILE A 30 -10.42 -6.34 7.99
N GLY A 31 -9.96 -7.56 8.30
CA GLY A 31 -9.66 -7.97 9.67
C GLY A 31 -10.89 -7.89 10.59
N LYS A 32 -10.87 -6.92 11.53
CA LYS A 32 -11.97 -6.68 12.50
C LYS A 32 -12.86 -5.50 12.12
N ARG A 33 -12.59 -4.81 11.00
CA ARG A 33 -13.33 -3.63 10.56
C ARG A 33 -14.16 -3.96 9.33
N VAL A 34 -15.41 -3.53 9.33
CA VAL A 34 -16.31 -3.60 8.18
C VAL A 34 -16.27 -2.26 7.45
N LEU A 35 -15.94 -2.28 6.16
CA LEU A 35 -15.94 -1.15 5.25
C LEU A 35 -17.23 -1.19 4.42
N THR A 36 -17.93 -0.07 4.41
CA THR A 36 -19.20 0.11 3.67
C THR A 36 -19.16 1.40 2.87
N ARG A 37 -20.18 1.64 2.03
CA ARG A 37 -20.28 2.81 1.13
C ARG A 37 -20.07 4.16 1.82
N VAL A 38 -20.40 4.25 3.10
CA VAL A 38 -20.24 5.47 3.91
C VAL A 38 -18.75 5.80 4.15
N ASN A 39 -17.86 4.80 4.08
CA ASN A 39 -16.44 4.94 4.42
C ASN A 39 -15.53 5.04 3.19
N ALA A 40 -16.07 5.34 2.00
CA ALA A 40 -15.28 5.46 0.76
C ALA A 40 -14.10 6.44 0.90
N THR A 41 -14.29 7.54 1.63
CA THR A 41 -13.22 8.51 1.91
C THR A 41 -12.09 7.93 2.77
N GLU A 42 -12.39 7.03 3.72
CA GLU A 42 -11.36 6.36 4.52
C GLU A 42 -10.56 5.35 3.69
N ILE A 43 -11.23 4.63 2.79
CA ILE A 43 -10.58 3.69 1.87
C ILE A 43 -9.60 4.43 0.96
N ALA A 44 -10.04 5.51 0.33
CA ALA A 44 -9.17 6.36 -0.52
C ALA A 44 -7.98 6.93 0.26
N LYS A 45 -8.19 7.36 1.52
CA LYS A 45 -7.09 7.81 2.40
C LYS A 45 -6.10 6.69 2.70
N ASN A 46 -6.58 5.48 3.00
CA ASN A 46 -5.72 4.35 3.30
C ASN A 46 -4.91 3.92 2.07
N ILE A 47 -5.52 3.88 0.88
CA ILE A 47 -4.81 3.61 -0.38
C ILE A 47 -3.64 4.58 -0.54
N ARG A 48 -3.88 5.89 -0.38
CA ARG A 48 -2.83 6.91 -0.49
C ARG A 48 -1.71 6.74 0.55
N ILE A 49 -2.06 6.37 1.78
CA ILE A 49 -1.06 6.09 2.83
C ILE A 49 -0.19 4.89 2.45
N TRP A 50 -0.80 3.80 1.97
CA TRP A 50 -0.05 2.60 1.57
C TRP A 50 0.79 2.81 0.32
N GLU A 51 0.32 3.62 -0.62
CA GLU A 51 1.08 4.02 -1.79
C GLU A 51 2.33 4.82 -1.40
N ASP A 52 2.17 5.82 -0.53
CA ASP A 52 3.30 6.61 -0.02
C ASP A 52 4.30 5.73 0.74
N ARG A 53 3.81 4.82 1.59
CA ARG A 53 4.66 3.82 2.27
C ARG A 53 5.38 2.89 1.30
N LEU A 54 4.73 2.47 0.22
CA LEU A 54 5.34 1.65 -0.82
C LEU A 54 6.44 2.40 -1.56
N GLN A 55 6.21 3.68 -1.89
CA GLN A 55 7.26 4.53 -2.46
C GLN A 55 8.44 4.71 -1.52
N GLN A 56 8.19 4.96 -0.23
CA GLN A 56 9.24 5.05 0.79
C GLN A 56 10.01 3.73 0.94
N ALA A 57 9.30 2.59 0.95
CA ALA A 57 9.91 1.26 1.02
C ALA A 57 10.78 0.96 -0.22
N LYS A 58 10.30 1.30 -1.43
CA LYS A 58 11.05 1.17 -2.68
C LYS A 58 12.31 2.04 -2.67
N ARG A 59 12.20 3.31 -2.25
CA ARG A 59 13.35 4.22 -2.13
C ARG A 59 14.39 3.70 -1.15
N ARG A 60 13.96 3.13 -0.02
CA ARG A 60 14.84 2.55 0.99
C ARG A 60 15.51 1.25 0.55
N SER A 61 14.79 0.43 -0.22
CA SER A 61 15.34 -0.78 -0.85
C SER A 61 16.34 -0.44 -1.96
N SER A 62 16.25 0.76 -2.54
CA SER A 62 17.15 1.27 -3.56
C SER A 62 18.32 2.08 -2.95
N GLY A 63 18.91 1.57 -1.86
CA GLY A 63 20.14 2.09 -1.25
C GLY A 63 21.33 2.12 -2.22
N PRO A 64 22.40 2.89 -1.91
CA PRO A 64 23.31 3.46 -2.90
C PRO A 64 23.90 2.39 -3.82
N ARG A 65 23.81 2.61 -5.15
CA ARG A 65 24.67 1.89 -6.10
C ARG A 65 26.10 2.20 -5.71
N THR A 66 26.74 1.28 -5.00
CA THR A 66 28.20 1.24 -4.88
C THR A 66 28.73 1.10 -6.29
N ILE A 67 29.12 2.22 -6.89
CA ILE A 67 29.94 2.22 -8.09
C ILE A 67 31.29 1.73 -7.60
N GLN A 68 31.56 0.43 -7.74
CA GLN A 68 32.92 -0.08 -7.58
C GLN A 68 33.75 0.49 -8.72
N ILE A 69 34.38 1.64 -8.46
CA ILE A 69 35.46 2.14 -9.29
C ILE A 69 36.65 1.24 -8.99
N ILE A 70 36.91 0.30 -9.89
CA ILE A 70 38.12 -0.53 -9.87
C ILE A 70 39.25 0.34 -10.42
N PRO A 71 40.29 0.70 -9.64
CA PRO A 71 41.48 1.35 -10.20
C PRO A 71 42.29 0.34 -11.03
N ARG A 72 42.83 0.80 -12.16
CA ARG A 72 43.71 0.04 -13.07
C ARG A 72 45.09 -0.21 -12.50
#